data_AF-A0A936NCI9-F1
#
_entry.id   AF-A0A936NCI9-F1
#
_cell.length_a   1.000
_cell.length_b   1.000
_cell.length_c   1.000
_cell.angle_alpha   90.00
_cell.angle_beta   90.00
_cell.angle_gamma   90.00
#
_symmetry.space_group_name_H-M   'P 1'
#
loop_
_entity.id
_entity.type
_entity.pdbx_description
1 polymer ?
#
loop_
_entity_poly.entity_id
_entity_poly.type
_entity_poly.pdbx_seq_one_letter_code
_entity_poly.pdbx_strand_id
1 'polypeptide(L)'
;MAPQEKYEIWMQLVRGETTVSEAAERARVDRATVAKLKTVARDGALEALAASRPGRRGKQRDIELEDARAEAERLRTALAEMAVRLTLAEGKEPWG
;
A
#
# COMPACT_ATOMS: atom_id res chain seq x y z
N MET A 1 15.17 -24.80 19.97
CA MET A 1 14.16 -24.54 18.92
C MET A 1 14.52 -23.29 18.13
N ALA A 2 14.63 -23.43 16.82
CA ALA A 2 14.90 -22.32 15.91
C ALA A 2 13.69 -21.37 15.81
N PRO A 3 13.86 -20.09 15.43
CA PRO A 3 12.74 -19.15 15.27
C PRO A 3 11.65 -19.67 14.32
N GLN A 4 12.04 -20.26 13.18
CA GLN A 4 11.10 -20.82 12.20
C GLN A 4 10.29 -21.99 12.78
N GLU A 5 10.93 -22.83 13.58
CA GLU A 5 10.29 -23.98 14.24
C GLU A 5 9.26 -23.52 15.28
N LYS A 6 9.59 -22.47 16.06
CA LYS A 6 8.65 -21.81 16.98
C LYS A 6 7.42 -21.27 16.25
N TYR A 7 7.65 -20.62 15.10
CA TYR A 7 6.59 -20.05 14.27
C TYR A 7 5.66 -21.13 13.71
N GLU A 8 6.22 -22.24 13.21
CA GLU A 8 5.45 -23.36 12.68
C GLU A 8 4.60 -24.03 13.77
N ILE A 9 5.18 -24.33 14.94
CA ILE A 9 4.43 -24.87 16.08
C ILE A 9 3.30 -23.92 16.49
N TRP A 10 3.57 -22.61 16.56
CA TRP A 10 2.56 -21.62 16.87
C TRP A 10 1.43 -21.61 15.83
N MET A 11 1.76 -21.73 14.54
CA MET A 11 0.75 -21.75 13.47
C MET A 11 -0.15 -22.97 13.51
N GLN A 12 0.41 -24.14 13.76
CA GLN A 12 -0.34 -25.38 13.93
C GLN A 12 -1.30 -25.29 15.15
N LEU A 13 -0.83 -24.70 16.25
CA LEU A 13 -1.67 -24.47 17.44
C LEU A 13 -2.81 -23.47 17.18
N VAL A 14 -2.57 -22.41 16.40
CA VAL A 14 -3.60 -21.41 16.05
C VAL A 14 -4.65 -22.00 15.12
N ARG A 15 -4.25 -22.87 14.19
CA ARG A 15 -5.15 -23.57 13.26
C ARG A 15 -5.88 -24.75 13.90
N GLY A 16 -5.49 -25.16 15.11
CA GLY A 16 -6.03 -26.34 15.78
C GLY A 16 -5.55 -27.66 15.19
N GLU A 17 -4.45 -27.66 14.43
CA GLU A 17 -3.84 -28.84 13.79
C GLU A 17 -3.05 -29.70 14.79
N THR A 18 -2.68 -29.13 15.95
CA THR A 18 -2.00 -29.86 17.02
C THR A 18 -2.39 -29.29 18.39
N THR A 19 -2.18 -30.07 19.44
CA THR A 19 -2.32 -29.62 20.83
C THR A 19 -0.98 -29.22 21.44
N VAL A 20 -1.03 -28.51 22.59
CA VAL A 20 0.18 -28.15 23.36
C VAL A 20 0.96 -29.39 23.78
N SER A 21 0.29 -30.50 24.12
CA SER A 21 0.97 -31.73 24.52
C SER A 21 1.70 -32.37 23.34
N GLU A 22 1.02 -32.56 22.22
CA GLU A 22 1.59 -33.17 21.02
C GLU A 22 2.78 -32.38 20.48
N ALA A 23 2.67 -31.04 20.44
CA ALA A 23 3.75 -30.18 20.03
C ALA A 23 4.95 -30.27 21.00
N ALA A 24 4.70 -30.31 22.31
CA ALA A 24 5.73 -30.43 23.33
C ALA A 24 6.47 -31.78 23.23
N GLU A 25 5.73 -32.87 23.05
CA GLU A 25 6.28 -34.22 22.86
C GLU A 25 7.13 -34.30 21.60
N ARG A 26 6.62 -33.82 20.46
CA ARG A 26 7.33 -33.82 19.17
C ARG A 26 8.62 -33.00 19.21
N ALA A 27 8.57 -31.82 19.82
CA ALA A 27 9.72 -30.93 19.96
C ALA A 27 10.63 -31.30 21.14
N ARG A 28 10.26 -32.31 21.95
CA ARG A 28 10.98 -32.76 23.16
C ARG A 28 11.24 -31.61 24.14
N VAL A 29 10.22 -30.80 24.38
CA VAL A 29 10.26 -29.66 25.32
C VAL A 29 9.11 -29.75 26.33
N ASP A 30 9.19 -28.93 27.38
CA ASP A 30 8.11 -28.84 28.35
C ASP A 30 6.86 -28.15 27.78
N ARG A 31 5.67 -28.57 28.23
CA ARG A 31 4.38 -27.99 27.81
C ARG A 31 4.30 -26.48 28.09
N ALA A 32 4.90 -25.99 29.18
CA ALA A 32 4.95 -24.57 29.49
C ALA A 32 5.81 -23.79 28.49
N THR A 33 6.84 -24.42 27.90
CA THR A 33 7.63 -23.80 26.81
C THR A 33 6.75 -23.56 25.59
N VAL A 34 5.94 -24.54 25.20
CA VAL A 34 4.99 -24.42 24.09
C VAL A 34 3.85 -23.46 24.42
N ALA A 35 3.33 -23.48 25.65
CA ALA A 35 2.30 -22.53 26.08
C ALA A 35 2.81 -21.08 26.03
N LYS A 36 4.06 -20.84 26.46
CA LYS A 36 4.71 -19.53 26.40
C LYS A 36 4.85 -19.00 24.98
N LEU A 37 5.00 -19.86 23.96
CA LEU A 37 5.04 -19.43 22.57
C LEU A 37 3.78 -18.67 22.15
N LYS A 38 2.59 -19.12 22.59
CA LYS A 38 1.33 -18.45 22.24
C LYS A 38 1.31 -17.01 22.75
N THR A 39 1.73 -16.81 23.99
CA THR A 39 1.79 -15.48 24.61
C THR A 39 2.81 -14.60 23.90
N VAL A 40 4.04 -15.08 23.73
CA VAL A 40 5.12 -14.30 23.08
C VAL A 40 4.77 -13.94 21.63
N ALA A 41 4.24 -14.89 20.86
CA ALA A 41 3.86 -14.65 19.46
C ALA A 41 2.70 -13.65 19.35
N ARG A 42 1.68 -13.77 20.21
CA ARG A 42 0.57 -12.81 20.25
C ARG A 42 1.05 -11.41 20.62
N ASP A 43 1.81 -11.30 21.70
CA ASP A 43 2.22 -10.00 22.23
C ASP A 43 3.18 -9.31 21.25
N GLY A 44 4.11 -10.06 20.63
CA GLY A 44 4.98 -9.53 19.57
C GLY A 44 4.22 -9.13 18.30
N ALA A 45 3.18 -9.87 17.90
CA ALA A 45 2.31 -9.49 16.79
C ALA A 45 1.54 -8.20 17.09
N LEU A 46 0.97 -8.07 18.29
CA LEU A 46 0.27 -6.86 18.72
C LEU A 46 1.21 -5.64 18.78
N GLU A 47 2.42 -5.81 19.29
CA GLU A 47 3.44 -4.76 19.32
C GLU A 47 3.81 -4.30 17.90
N ALA A 48 4.09 -5.25 16.99
CA ALA A 48 4.41 -4.94 15.61
C ALA A 48 3.25 -4.25 14.87
N LEU A 49 2.02 -4.68 15.12
CA LEU A 49 0.82 -4.07 14.53
C LEU A 49 0.56 -2.66 15.09
N ALA A 50 0.79 -2.43 16.38
CA ALA A 50 0.70 -1.10 16.98
C ALA A 50 1.76 -0.13 16.42
N ALA A 51 2.96 -0.63 16.11
CA ALA A 51 4.01 0.16 15.47
C ALA A 51 3.78 0.37 13.96
N SER A 52 2.95 -0.47 13.33
CA SER A 52 2.67 -0.43 11.90
C SER A 52 1.85 0.81 11.53
N ARG A 53 2.46 1.74 10.79
CA ARG A 53 1.76 2.88 10.21
C ARG A 53 1.16 2.48 8.86
N PRO A 54 -0.06 2.93 8.53
CA PRO A 54 -0.59 2.77 7.18
C PRO A 54 0.44 3.24 6.15
N GLY A 55 0.67 2.43 5.11
CA GLY A 55 1.56 2.81 4.02
C GLY A 55 1.19 4.16 3.43
N ARG A 56 2.17 4.88 2.87
CA ARG A 56 1.90 6.16 2.18
C ARG A 56 0.82 5.90 1.14
N ARG A 57 -0.32 6.60 1.25
CA ARG A 57 -1.35 6.58 0.20
C ARG A 57 -0.64 6.83 -1.12
N GLY A 58 -0.72 5.86 -2.04
CA GLY A 58 -0.25 6.07 -3.41
C GLY A 58 -0.89 7.33 -3.98
N LYS A 59 -0.29 7.91 -5.02
CA LYS A 59 -0.82 9.11 -5.68
C LYS A 59 -2.27 8.81 -6.08
N GLN A 60 -3.22 9.35 -5.33
CA GLN A 60 -4.64 9.20 -5.65
C GLN A 60 -4.81 9.85 -7.02
N ARG A 61 -5.44 9.14 -7.96
CA ARG A 61 -5.66 9.67 -9.30
C ARG A 61 -6.46 10.96 -9.16
N ASP A 62 -5.83 12.06 -9.53
CA ASP A 62 -6.36 13.41 -9.33
C ASP A 62 -7.18 13.78 -10.56
N ILE A 63 -8.45 13.33 -10.55
CA ILE A 63 -9.40 13.50 -11.66
C ILE A 63 -9.62 14.98 -11.96
N GLU A 64 -9.68 15.83 -10.93
CA GLU A 64 -9.83 17.28 -11.10
C GLU A 64 -8.65 17.89 -11.86
N LEU A 65 -7.42 17.46 -11.56
CA LEU A 65 -6.24 17.89 -12.29
C LEU A 65 -6.21 17.38 -13.74
N GLU A 66 -6.66 16.15 -13.98
CA GLU A 66 -6.76 15.58 -15.32
C GLU A 66 -7.79 16.35 -16.18
N ASP A 67 -8.98 16.61 -15.63
CA ASP A 67 -10.04 17.37 -16.29
C ASP A 67 -9.62 18.81 -16.57
N ALA A 68 -8.96 19.46 -15.60
CA ALA A 68 -8.44 20.82 -15.79
C ALA A 68 -7.37 20.88 -16.89
N ARG A 69 -6.52 19.85 -17.00
CA ARG A 69 -5.52 19.76 -18.08
C ARG A 69 -6.16 19.55 -19.44
N ALA A 70 -7.17 18.70 -19.53
CA ALA A 70 -7.92 18.48 -20.77
C ALA A 70 -8.63 19.76 -21.23
N GLU A 71 -9.23 20.50 -20.31
CA GLU A 71 -9.87 21.77 -20.63
C GLU A 71 -8.87 22.83 -21.09
N ALA A 72 -7.75 22.96 -20.38
CA ALA A 72 -6.70 23.89 -20.75
C ALA A 72 -6.17 23.61 -22.18
N GLU A 73 -6.13 22.34 -22.59
CA GLU A 73 -5.71 21.98 -23.94
C GLU A 73 -6.76 22.34 -25.00
N ARG A 74 -8.04 22.04 -24.75
CA ARG A 74 -9.13 22.48 -25.64
C ARG A 74 -9.13 23.99 -25.84
N LEU A 75 -8.97 24.75 -24.74
CA LEU A 75 -8.93 26.21 -24.79
C LEU A 75 -7.70 26.73 -25.53
N ARG A 76 -6.52 26.10 -25.34
CA ARG A 76 -5.31 26.45 -26.10
C ARG A 76 -5.49 26.26 -27.60
N THR A 77 -6.09 25.15 -28.03
CA THR A 77 -6.38 24.91 -29.45
C THR A 77 -7.34 25.95 -30.00
N ALA A 78 -8.45 26.21 -29.31
CA ALA A 78 -9.43 27.21 -29.74
C ALA A 78 -8.81 28.61 -29.85
N LEU A 79 -7.97 28.99 -28.88
CA LEU A 79 -7.28 30.28 -28.88
C LEU A 79 -6.30 30.39 -30.07
N ALA A 80 -5.54 29.32 -30.37
CA ALA A 80 -4.64 29.29 -31.51
C ALA A 80 -5.39 29.45 -32.84
N GLU A 81 -6.52 28.75 -33.01
CA GLU A 81 -7.38 28.89 -34.20
C GLU A 81 -7.97 30.29 -34.34
N MET A 82 -8.36 30.93 -33.22
CA MET A 82 -8.84 32.30 -33.22
C MET A 82 -7.72 33.28 -33.58
N ALA A 83 -6.51 33.11 -33.04
CA ALA A 83 -5.36 33.95 -33.37
C ALA A 83 -4.99 33.88 -34.86
N VAL A 84 -5.04 32.68 -35.46
CA VAL A 84 -4.84 32.52 -36.91
C VAL A 84 -5.92 33.26 -37.70
N ARG A 85 -7.20 33.09 -37.34
CA ARG A 85 -8.31 33.78 -38.00
C ARG A 85 -8.20 35.30 -37.89
N LEU A 86 -7.82 35.80 -36.72
CA LEU A 86 -7.60 37.22 -36.47
C LEU A 86 -6.47 37.76 -37.35
N THR A 87 -5.32 37.09 -37.37
CA THR A 87 -4.17 37.47 -38.21
C THR A 87 -4.52 37.51 -39.71
N LEU A 88 -5.35 36.57 -40.16
CA LEU A 88 -5.82 36.55 -41.56
C LEU A 88 -6.82 37.69 -41.85
N ALA A 89 -7.66 38.06 -40.87
CA ALA A 89 -8.67 39.10 -41.01
C ALA A 89 -8.07 40.52 -40.91
N GLU A 90 -7.15 40.75 -39.98
CA GLU A 90 -6.46 42.03 -39.78
C GLU A 90 -5.38 42.27 -40.85
N GLY A 91 -4.95 41.21 -41.55
CA GLY A 91 -3.81 41.26 -42.45
C GLY A 91 -2.49 41.36 -41.69
N LYS A 92 -1.36 41.20 -42.38
CA LYS A 92 -0.06 41.49 -41.77
C LYS A 92 0.16 43.00 -41.78
N GLU A 93 0.18 43.64 -40.61
CA GLU A 93 0.84 44.94 -40.49
C GLU A 93 2.31 44.76 -40.90
N PRO A 94 2.84 45.55 -41.86
CA PRO A 94 4.27 45.64 -42.05
C PRO A 94 4.84 46.18 -40.75
N TRP A 95 5.77 45.44 -40.16
CA TRP A 95 6.59 45.98 -39.08
C TRP A 95 7.25 47.26 -39.60
N GLY A 96 6.81 48.41 -39.07
CA GLY A 96 7.51 49.69 -39.19
C GLY A 96 8.59 49.81 -38.13
#